data_AF-A0A957FTH7-F1
#
_entry.id   AF-A0A957FTH7-F1
#
_cell.length_a   1.000
_cell.length_b   1.000
_cell.length_c   1.000
_cell.angle_alpha   90.00
_cell.angle_beta   90.00
_cell.angle_gamma   90.00
#
_symmetry.space_group_name_H-M   'P 1'
#
loop_
_entity.id
_entity.type
_entity.pdbx_description
1 polymer ?
#
loop_
_entity_poly.entity_id
_entity_poly.type
_entity_poly.pdbx_seq_one_letter_code
_entity_poly.pdbx_strand_id
1 'polypeptide(L)'
;MSQFVAAGGALFAFAPAATAAVDWPAMFGARPCGEAAPAEFRVLFRDPDSPLARRLPAAFYMRSLFQPLTLNAPETRELLYADWQFTQQPVLTSHPFGEGVAALTTLTDSSHPLLPRIIYRLLYQSCQKTSPERQLGIGILGYAPSVGQLHGQGASATAGLSLEMICDLAPDRLQAARQHFPAVTVTESADEMMANEAVDLVIIATPPNVHAALTARLLASGKHVVCEKPLAVTLAEAEAMQAAAQKYGLHLSCHQNRRWNSDYLMIKQALADGLLGQPFYLETFVGGYGHPCGFWHSHAPVSGGTTFDWGAHYLDWMLDLLPGEITGVICTRQNRLWHDITNADRERIQLRYADGSEAEFTHSDLAFIPKPKWYLVGTEGALLGQWRQVDSYTIDPLHYYQKHEIPASEMGADITVRRRDSRGNTFTQTLPEPARRSYAFHANLADHLLLGEPLTVPLDHTMRVMAVLEAARQSAAAGGQLQQVSI
;
A
#
# COMPACT_ATOMS: atom_id res chain seq x y z
N MET A 1 6.51 -13.69 -35.09
CA MET A 1 6.91 -12.61 -34.15
C MET A 1 7.05 -11.28 -34.87
N SER A 2 7.89 -11.15 -35.90
CA SER A 2 8.03 -9.91 -36.69
C SER A 2 6.71 -9.39 -37.27
N GLN A 3 5.86 -10.27 -37.81
CA GLN A 3 4.52 -9.91 -38.30
C GLN A 3 3.59 -9.37 -37.19
N PHE A 4 3.69 -9.91 -35.96
CA PHE A 4 2.90 -9.44 -34.82
C PHE A 4 3.31 -8.03 -34.40
N VAL A 5 4.63 -7.78 -34.29
CA VAL A 5 5.15 -6.45 -33.95
C VAL A 5 4.82 -5.46 -35.06
N ALA A 6 5.05 -5.82 -36.33
CA ALA A 6 4.75 -4.96 -37.47
C ALA A 6 3.26 -4.56 -37.55
N ALA A 7 2.35 -5.41 -37.06
CA ALA A 7 0.91 -5.15 -37.01
C ALA A 7 0.46 -4.34 -35.77
N GLY A 8 1.37 -3.78 -34.97
CA GLY A 8 1.06 -2.97 -33.79
C GLY A 8 1.26 -3.70 -32.45
N GLY A 9 1.80 -4.92 -32.47
CA GLY A 9 2.13 -5.66 -31.25
C GLY A 9 3.37 -5.11 -30.53
N ALA A 10 3.41 -5.30 -29.21
CA ALA A 10 4.58 -5.03 -28.38
C ALA A 10 5.32 -6.34 -28.05
N LEU A 11 6.62 -6.41 -28.32
CA LEU A 11 7.44 -7.58 -28.01
C LEU A 11 8.62 -7.21 -27.12
N PHE A 12 8.84 -7.98 -26.06
CA PHE A 12 9.99 -7.83 -25.18
C PHE A 12 10.82 -9.11 -25.19
N ALA A 13 12.15 -8.98 -25.25
CA ALA A 13 13.06 -10.10 -25.20
C ALA A 13 14.19 -9.90 -24.18
N PHE A 14 14.49 -10.98 -23.44
CA PHE A 14 15.72 -11.11 -22.69
C PHE A 14 16.76 -11.75 -23.59
N ALA A 15 17.89 -11.09 -23.76
CA ALA A 15 19.08 -11.70 -24.32
C ALA A 15 19.76 -12.53 -23.22
N PRO A 16 19.72 -13.88 -23.30
CA PRO A 16 20.56 -14.68 -22.41
C PRO A 16 22.02 -14.33 -22.67
N ALA A 17 22.86 -14.41 -21.62
CA ALA A 17 24.30 -14.27 -21.76
C ALA A 17 24.80 -15.30 -22.78
N ALA A 18 25.06 -14.84 -24.00
CA ALA A 18 25.42 -15.68 -25.13
C ALA A 18 26.77 -15.23 -25.69
N THR A 19 27.53 -16.20 -26.20
CA THR A 19 28.68 -15.92 -27.07
C THR A 19 28.17 -15.18 -28.32
N ALA A 20 28.98 -14.29 -28.88
CA ALA A 20 28.63 -13.29 -29.91
C ALA A 20 28.04 -13.82 -31.25
N ALA A 21 27.65 -15.09 -31.34
CA ALA A 21 27.30 -15.82 -32.56
C ALA A 21 25.79 -15.96 -32.84
N VAL A 22 24.91 -15.34 -32.05
CA VAL A 22 23.46 -15.37 -32.32
C VAL A 22 23.08 -14.22 -33.25
N ASP A 23 22.50 -14.53 -34.42
CA ASP A 23 21.91 -13.53 -35.31
C ASP A 23 20.61 -13.01 -34.69
N TRP A 24 20.63 -11.77 -34.22
CA TRP A 24 19.49 -11.14 -33.55
C TRP A 24 18.55 -10.52 -34.58
N PRO A 25 17.23 -10.77 -34.49
CA PRO A 25 16.28 -10.22 -35.44
C PRO A 25 16.38 -8.70 -35.55
N ALA A 26 16.43 -8.18 -36.77
CA ALA A 26 16.53 -6.74 -37.04
C ALA A 26 15.45 -5.90 -36.35
N MET A 27 14.28 -6.50 -36.05
CA MET A 27 13.18 -5.85 -35.33
C MET A 27 13.55 -5.32 -33.94
N PHE A 28 14.64 -5.80 -33.30
CA PHE A 28 15.08 -5.24 -32.02
C PHE A 28 15.98 -4.01 -32.17
N GLY A 29 16.51 -3.75 -33.37
CA GLY A 29 17.39 -2.62 -33.66
C GLY A 29 18.67 -2.56 -32.82
N ALA A 30 18.98 -3.62 -32.07
CA ALA A 30 20.13 -3.78 -31.19
C ALA A 30 20.48 -5.26 -31.03
N ARG A 31 21.71 -5.54 -30.57
CA ARG A 31 22.16 -6.90 -30.24
C ARG A 31 23.14 -6.89 -29.05
N PRO A 32 23.23 -7.97 -28.27
CA PRO A 32 24.29 -8.15 -27.29
C PRO A 32 25.67 -8.12 -27.96
N CYS A 33 26.65 -7.54 -27.28
CA CYS A 33 28.02 -7.40 -27.78
C CYS A 33 29.03 -7.72 -26.68
N GLY A 34 30.19 -8.26 -27.06
CA GLY A 34 31.25 -8.65 -26.14
C GLY A 34 30.94 -9.91 -25.32
N GLU A 35 31.90 -10.30 -24.49
CA GLU A 35 31.74 -11.41 -23.55
C GLU A 35 30.99 -10.95 -22.30
N ALA A 36 30.08 -11.79 -21.81
CA ALA A 36 29.37 -11.53 -20.57
C ALA A 36 30.30 -11.76 -19.36
N ALA A 37 30.32 -10.85 -18.40
CA ALA A 37 31.17 -10.94 -17.22
C ALA A 37 30.35 -10.84 -15.92
N PRO A 38 30.56 -11.71 -14.93
CA PRO A 38 29.89 -11.57 -13.63
C PRO A 38 30.40 -10.31 -12.92
N ALA A 39 29.49 -9.41 -12.59
CA ALA A 39 29.82 -8.14 -11.95
C ALA A 39 28.67 -7.60 -11.13
N GLU A 40 29.00 -6.68 -10.23
CA GLU A 40 28.05 -5.73 -9.69
C GLU A 40 28.23 -4.41 -10.45
N PHE A 41 27.14 -3.90 -11.04
CA PHE A 41 27.19 -2.70 -11.87
C PHE A 41 25.98 -1.80 -11.60
N ARG A 42 26.19 -0.50 -11.80
CA ARG A 42 25.18 0.54 -11.61
C ARG A 42 24.38 0.72 -12.90
N VAL A 43 23.07 0.59 -12.82
CA VAL A 43 22.11 0.78 -13.92
C VAL A 43 21.33 2.07 -13.70
N LEU A 44 21.14 2.86 -14.75
CA LEU A 44 20.47 4.15 -14.74
C LEU A 44 19.48 4.28 -15.90
N PHE A 45 18.48 5.14 -15.74
CA PHE A 45 17.58 5.53 -16.82
C PHE A 45 18.26 6.55 -17.72
N ARG A 46 18.10 6.38 -19.05
CA ARG A 46 18.60 7.35 -20.03
C ARG A 46 17.86 8.70 -19.90
N ASP A 47 16.55 8.63 -19.64
CA ASP A 47 15.70 9.77 -19.31
C ASP A 47 15.04 9.55 -17.93
N PRO A 48 15.48 10.27 -16.89
CA PRO A 48 14.95 10.13 -15.52
C PRO A 48 13.52 10.68 -15.37
N ASP A 49 13.05 11.52 -16.30
CA ASP A 49 11.71 12.11 -16.26
C ASP A 49 10.67 11.27 -17.02
N SER A 50 11.14 10.26 -17.75
CA SER A 50 10.30 9.31 -18.47
C SER A 50 9.30 8.61 -17.55
N PRO A 51 8.10 8.22 -18.03
CA PRO A 51 7.14 7.46 -17.23
C PRO A 51 7.68 6.11 -16.76
N LEU A 52 8.67 5.55 -17.48
CA LEU A 52 9.38 4.35 -17.06
C LEU A 52 10.15 4.56 -15.75
N ALA A 53 10.82 5.71 -15.61
CA ALA A 53 11.66 6.08 -14.47
C ALA A 53 10.89 6.71 -13.29
N ARG A 54 9.72 7.30 -13.54
CA ARG A 54 8.97 8.09 -12.55
C ARG A 54 8.70 7.31 -11.26
N ARG A 55 9.03 7.91 -10.10
CA ARG A 55 8.89 7.29 -8.75
C ARG A 55 9.73 6.01 -8.53
N LEU A 56 10.72 5.75 -9.39
CA LEU A 56 11.79 4.78 -9.16
C LEU A 56 13.08 5.51 -8.74
N PRO A 57 14.03 4.82 -8.07
CA PRO A 57 15.33 5.42 -7.79
C PRO A 57 16.06 5.76 -9.09
N ALA A 58 16.81 6.88 -9.10
CA ALA A 58 17.55 7.35 -10.28
C ALA A 58 18.58 6.33 -10.80
N ALA A 59 19.07 5.46 -9.91
CA ALA A 59 19.96 4.36 -10.24
C ALA A 59 19.71 3.17 -9.31
N PHE A 60 20.07 1.97 -9.75
CA PHE A 60 20.09 0.77 -8.93
C PHE A 60 21.32 -0.09 -9.27
N TYR A 61 21.74 -0.91 -8.31
CA TYR A 61 22.86 -1.84 -8.50
C TYR A 61 22.31 -3.22 -8.77
N MET A 62 22.87 -3.91 -9.76
CA MET A 62 22.52 -5.28 -10.08
C MET A 62 23.79 -6.13 -10.04
N ARG A 63 23.69 -7.31 -9.40
CA ARG A 63 24.76 -8.31 -9.37
C ARG A 63 24.38 -9.45 -10.30
N SER A 64 24.89 -9.41 -11.53
CA SER A 64 24.52 -10.36 -12.58
C SER A 64 25.64 -10.49 -13.62
N LEU A 65 25.37 -11.21 -14.72
CA LEU A 65 26.23 -11.21 -15.89
C LEU A 65 26.02 -9.90 -16.66
N PHE A 66 27.03 -9.04 -16.66
CA PHE A 66 27.04 -7.82 -17.45
C PHE A 66 27.38 -8.15 -18.91
N GLN A 67 26.51 -7.74 -19.84
CA GLN A 67 26.77 -7.72 -21.27
C GLN A 67 26.08 -6.49 -21.87
N PRO A 68 26.80 -5.62 -22.61
CA PRO A 68 26.19 -4.44 -23.22
C PRO A 68 25.43 -4.77 -24.50
N LEU A 69 24.54 -3.87 -24.90
CA LEU A 69 23.88 -3.84 -26.20
C LEU A 69 24.60 -2.88 -27.14
N THR A 70 24.79 -3.29 -28.38
CA THR A 70 25.15 -2.41 -29.50
C THR A 70 23.91 -2.11 -30.33
N LEU A 71 23.66 -0.83 -30.58
CA LEU A 71 22.60 -0.35 -31.45
C LEU A 71 22.98 -0.60 -32.91
N ASN A 72 22.07 -1.17 -33.69
CA ASN A 72 22.26 -1.45 -35.11
C ASN A 72 21.36 -0.56 -36.00
N ALA A 73 20.48 0.25 -35.40
CA ALA A 73 19.54 1.12 -36.10
C ALA A 73 19.42 2.50 -35.42
N PRO A 74 19.40 3.63 -36.16
CA PRO A 74 19.34 4.98 -35.59
C PRO A 74 18.10 5.29 -34.76
N GLU A 75 16.96 4.69 -35.11
CA GLU A 75 15.66 4.88 -34.47
C GLU A 75 15.52 4.11 -33.14
N THR A 76 16.47 3.23 -32.82
CA THR A 76 16.49 2.50 -31.55
C THR A 76 16.81 3.45 -30.41
N ARG A 77 15.92 3.49 -29.41
CA ARG A 77 16.06 4.30 -28.21
C ARG A 77 16.67 3.48 -27.08
N GLU A 78 17.66 4.06 -26.42
CA GLU A 78 18.21 3.53 -25.18
C GLU A 78 17.30 3.93 -24.02
N LEU A 79 16.84 2.95 -23.25
CA LEU A 79 15.98 3.19 -22.08
C LEU A 79 16.79 3.11 -20.78
N LEU A 80 17.66 2.11 -20.68
CA LEU A 80 18.62 1.96 -19.57
C LEU A 80 20.03 1.81 -20.08
N TYR A 81 20.97 2.34 -19.32
CA TYR A 81 22.40 2.11 -19.50
C TYR A 81 23.04 1.72 -18.16
N ALA A 82 24.21 1.09 -18.24
CA ALA A 82 25.04 0.81 -17.10
C ALA A 82 26.41 1.47 -17.26
N ASP A 83 27.00 1.87 -16.14
CA ASP A 83 28.38 2.36 -16.13
C ASP A 83 29.33 1.16 -16.16
N TRP A 84 30.13 1.06 -17.21
CA TRP A 84 31.11 0.00 -17.40
C TRP A 84 32.43 0.57 -17.86
N GLN A 85 33.49 0.37 -17.06
CA GLN A 85 34.84 0.84 -17.39
C GLN A 85 34.88 2.33 -17.79
N PHE A 86 34.21 3.19 -17.01
CA PHE A 86 34.08 4.63 -17.25
C PHE A 86 33.31 5.04 -18.52
N THR A 87 32.59 4.09 -19.14
CA THR A 87 31.72 4.36 -20.29
C THR A 87 30.28 3.98 -19.98
N GLN A 88 29.32 4.65 -20.62
CA GLN A 88 27.91 4.30 -20.51
C GLN A 88 27.56 3.29 -21.60
N GLN A 89 27.09 2.13 -21.18
CA GLN A 89 26.79 1.02 -22.07
C GLN A 89 25.29 0.69 -22.02
N PRO A 90 24.57 0.62 -23.17
CA PRO A 90 23.15 0.30 -23.17
C PRO A 90 22.88 -1.11 -22.66
N VAL A 91 21.83 -1.29 -21.85
CA VAL A 91 21.43 -2.59 -21.30
C VAL A 91 19.93 -2.88 -21.44
N LEU A 92 19.14 -1.87 -21.79
CA LEU A 92 17.74 -2.01 -22.24
C LEU A 92 17.48 -0.99 -23.34
N THR A 93 16.98 -1.47 -24.48
CA THR A 93 16.60 -0.64 -25.63
C THR A 93 15.17 -0.90 -26.07
N SER A 94 14.60 0.05 -26.81
CA SER A 94 13.33 -0.10 -27.53
C SER A 94 13.48 0.38 -28.96
N HIS A 95 12.86 -0.31 -29.89
CA HIS A 95 12.94 -0.05 -31.32
C HIS A 95 11.53 -0.08 -31.93
N PRO A 96 11.08 1.00 -32.59
CA PRO A 96 9.84 0.96 -33.34
C PRO A 96 9.99 0.05 -34.56
N PHE A 97 9.04 -0.85 -34.81
CA PHE A 97 9.08 -1.77 -35.94
C PHE A 97 7.69 -1.95 -36.57
N GLY A 98 7.50 -1.40 -37.77
CA GLY A 98 6.17 -1.23 -38.35
C GLY A 98 5.30 -0.32 -37.47
N GLU A 99 4.10 -0.76 -37.14
CA GLU A 99 3.19 -0.03 -36.24
C GLU A 99 3.41 -0.36 -34.74
N GLY A 100 4.31 -1.29 -34.42
CA GLY A 100 4.54 -1.75 -33.05
C GLY A 100 5.93 -1.42 -32.52
N VAL A 101 6.30 -2.07 -31.42
CA VAL A 101 7.57 -1.84 -30.71
C VAL A 101 8.19 -3.14 -30.25
N ALA A 102 9.51 -3.25 -30.41
CA ALA A 102 10.30 -4.35 -29.90
C ALA A 102 11.37 -3.83 -28.94
N ALA A 103 11.49 -4.46 -27.77
CA ALA A 103 12.45 -4.09 -26.73
C ALA A 103 13.35 -5.27 -26.40
N LEU A 104 14.62 -4.96 -26.11
CA LEU A 104 15.67 -5.94 -25.85
C LEU A 104 16.44 -5.54 -24.59
N THR A 105 16.64 -6.47 -23.67
CA THR A 105 17.52 -6.27 -22.50
C THR A 105 18.51 -7.39 -22.33
N THR A 106 19.68 -7.06 -21.80
CA THR A 106 20.68 -8.01 -21.29
C THR A 106 20.61 -8.18 -19.76
N LEU A 107 19.72 -7.46 -19.08
CA LEU A 107 19.48 -7.63 -17.65
C LEU A 107 18.61 -8.87 -17.42
N THR A 108 19.18 -9.94 -16.88
CA THR A 108 18.48 -11.23 -16.73
C THR A 108 18.14 -11.60 -15.28
N ASP A 109 18.60 -10.83 -14.29
CA ASP A 109 18.31 -11.10 -12.88
C ASP A 109 16.90 -10.63 -12.50
N SER A 110 15.92 -11.50 -12.74
CA SER A 110 14.52 -11.27 -12.37
C SER A 110 14.26 -11.26 -10.86
N SER A 111 15.24 -11.66 -10.03
CA SER A 111 15.10 -11.58 -8.57
C SER A 111 15.24 -10.14 -8.06
N HIS A 112 15.86 -9.25 -8.85
CA HIS A 112 15.97 -7.84 -8.51
C HIS A 112 14.59 -7.14 -8.60
N PRO A 113 14.09 -6.50 -7.54
CA PRO A 113 12.69 -6.05 -7.45
C PRO A 113 12.30 -4.96 -8.46
N LEU A 114 13.26 -4.21 -9.01
CA LEU A 114 12.98 -3.16 -9.99
C LEU A 114 12.86 -3.67 -11.43
N LEU A 115 13.54 -4.77 -11.79
CA LEU A 115 13.56 -5.22 -13.18
C LEU A 115 12.15 -5.65 -13.65
N PRO A 116 11.41 -6.50 -12.91
CA PRO A 116 10.02 -6.83 -13.26
C PRO A 116 9.12 -5.59 -13.35
N ARG A 117 9.28 -4.61 -12.46
CA ARG A 117 8.49 -3.35 -12.48
C ARG A 117 8.78 -2.53 -13.75
N ILE A 118 10.05 -2.37 -14.12
CA ILE A 118 10.44 -1.65 -15.34
C ILE A 118 9.86 -2.34 -16.57
N ILE A 119 9.97 -3.66 -16.65
CA ILE A 119 9.43 -4.44 -17.77
C ILE A 119 7.92 -4.31 -17.86
N TYR A 120 7.23 -4.41 -16.72
CA TYR A 120 5.79 -4.23 -16.65
C TYR A 120 5.36 -2.87 -17.20
N ARG A 121 6.00 -1.78 -16.73
CA ARG A 121 5.73 -0.41 -17.19
C ARG A 121 5.97 -0.24 -18.69
N LEU A 122 7.06 -0.83 -19.20
CA LEU A 122 7.38 -0.78 -20.62
C LEU A 122 6.31 -1.48 -21.47
N LEU A 123 5.88 -2.68 -21.06
CA LEU A 123 4.80 -3.41 -21.73
C LEU A 123 3.47 -2.66 -21.64
N TYR A 124 3.14 -2.13 -20.46
CA TYR A 124 1.92 -1.35 -20.23
C TYR A 124 1.86 -0.12 -21.16
N GLN A 125 2.94 0.66 -21.22
CA GLN A 125 3.05 1.83 -22.11
C GLN A 125 2.97 1.43 -23.58
N SER A 126 3.54 0.29 -23.96
CA SER A 126 3.49 -0.19 -25.35
C SER A 126 2.08 -0.63 -25.76
N CYS A 127 1.24 -1.00 -24.80
CA CYS A 127 -0.15 -1.42 -25.03
C CYS A 127 -1.17 -0.28 -24.90
N GLN A 128 -0.84 0.81 -24.20
CA GLN A 128 -1.75 1.94 -23.97
C GLN A 128 -1.47 3.14 -24.87
N LYS A 129 -2.54 3.80 -25.32
CA LYS A 129 -2.49 5.10 -26.02
C LYS A 129 -2.61 6.30 -25.05
N THR A 130 -2.35 6.11 -23.76
CA THR A 130 -2.49 7.17 -22.75
C THR A 130 -1.22 8.03 -22.70
N SER A 131 -1.40 9.33 -22.48
CA SER A 131 -0.28 10.28 -22.48
C SER A 131 0.57 10.14 -21.21
N PRO A 132 1.90 9.96 -21.33
CA PRO A 132 2.92 10.08 -20.27
C PRO A 132 2.77 11.25 -19.28
N GLU A 133 2.15 12.34 -19.73
CA GLU A 133 2.14 13.65 -19.07
C GLU A 133 0.89 13.89 -18.23
N ARG A 134 -0.11 13.01 -18.28
CA ARG A 134 -1.35 13.18 -17.51
C ARG A 134 -1.04 13.20 -16.01
N GLN A 135 -1.47 14.26 -15.33
CA GLN A 135 -1.60 14.27 -13.89
C GLN A 135 -3.03 13.88 -13.51
N LEU A 136 -3.17 13.15 -12.42
CA LEU A 136 -4.47 12.77 -11.86
C LEU A 136 -4.91 13.85 -10.87
N GLY A 137 -6.00 14.55 -11.16
CA GLY A 137 -6.55 15.56 -10.26
C GLY A 137 -7.26 14.93 -9.07
N ILE A 138 -6.88 15.35 -7.86
CA ILE A 138 -7.31 14.78 -6.59
C ILE A 138 -8.24 15.76 -5.87
N GLY A 139 -9.41 15.25 -5.50
CA GLY A 139 -10.35 15.87 -4.56
C GLY A 139 -10.24 15.25 -3.18
N ILE A 140 -10.37 16.04 -2.11
CA ILE A 140 -10.44 15.54 -0.73
C ILE A 140 -11.80 15.89 -0.15
N LEU A 141 -12.58 14.87 0.19
CA LEU A 141 -13.90 15.01 0.80
C LEU A 141 -13.83 14.65 2.28
N GLY A 142 -13.84 15.66 3.15
CA GLY A 142 -13.53 15.57 4.58
C GLY A 142 -12.09 16.00 4.87
N TYR A 143 -11.92 17.16 5.52
CA TYR A 143 -10.64 17.79 5.78
C TYR A 143 -10.32 17.88 7.28
N ALA A 144 -10.32 16.74 7.97
CA ALA A 144 -9.75 16.69 9.31
C ALA A 144 -8.22 16.89 9.26
N PRO A 145 -7.60 17.64 10.20
CA PRO A 145 -6.14 17.84 10.22
C PRO A 145 -5.34 16.53 10.25
N SER A 146 -5.86 15.48 10.88
CA SER A 146 -5.17 14.19 11.01
C SER A 146 -5.08 13.41 9.69
N VAL A 147 -6.09 13.48 8.83
CA VAL A 147 -6.21 12.61 7.64
C VAL A 147 -6.32 13.41 6.36
N GLY A 148 -7.22 14.39 6.30
CA GLY A 148 -7.42 15.24 5.13
C GLY A 148 -6.19 16.09 4.80
N GLN A 149 -5.51 16.67 5.80
CA GLN A 149 -4.27 17.40 5.56
C GLN A 149 -3.15 16.49 5.04
N LEU A 150 -2.99 15.28 5.61
CA LEU A 150 -1.99 14.31 5.17
C LEU A 150 -2.23 13.86 3.73
N HIS A 151 -3.49 13.66 3.34
CA HIS A 151 -3.85 13.39 1.94
C HIS A 151 -3.56 14.58 1.03
N GLY A 152 -3.83 15.81 1.47
CA GLY A 152 -3.52 17.00 0.69
C GLY A 152 -2.02 17.15 0.44
N GLN A 153 -1.21 16.91 1.48
CA GLN A 153 0.24 16.89 1.38
C GLN A 153 0.73 15.76 0.50
N GLY A 154 0.16 14.57 0.64
CA GLY A 154 0.52 13.39 -0.16
C GLY A 154 0.20 13.55 -1.64
N ALA A 155 -0.97 14.08 -1.98
CA ALA A 155 -1.34 14.42 -3.35
C ALA A 155 -0.39 15.48 -3.94
N SER A 156 -0.13 16.57 -3.20
CA SER A 156 0.76 17.65 -3.65
C SER A 156 2.23 17.20 -3.82
N ALA A 157 2.70 16.29 -2.98
CA ALA A 157 4.09 15.84 -2.98
C ALA A 157 4.38 14.68 -3.95
N THR A 158 3.34 14.05 -4.51
CA THR A 158 3.49 12.86 -5.35
C THR A 158 3.45 13.24 -6.82
N ALA A 159 4.58 13.11 -7.52
CA ALA A 159 4.62 13.31 -8.97
C ALA A 159 3.54 12.48 -9.68
N GLY A 160 2.77 13.09 -10.58
CA GLY A 160 1.65 12.47 -11.29
C GLY A 160 0.29 12.64 -10.60
N LEU A 161 0.25 13.17 -9.38
CA LEU A 161 -0.99 13.62 -8.72
C LEU A 161 -0.99 15.15 -8.65
N SER A 162 -2.17 15.75 -8.69
CA SER A 162 -2.37 17.18 -8.45
C SER A 162 -3.53 17.37 -7.47
N LEU A 163 -3.37 18.18 -6.43
CA LEU A 163 -4.45 18.49 -5.51
C LEU A 163 -5.30 19.63 -6.09
N GLU A 164 -6.53 19.33 -6.48
CA GLU A 164 -7.38 20.27 -7.23
C GLU A 164 -8.47 20.88 -6.36
N MET A 165 -9.03 20.08 -5.44
CA MET A 165 -10.17 20.51 -4.66
C MET A 165 -10.24 19.90 -3.25
N ILE A 166 -10.67 20.69 -2.28
CA ILE A 166 -10.95 20.23 -0.91
C ILE A 166 -12.39 20.61 -0.56
N CYS A 167 -13.12 19.66 0.01
CA CYS A 167 -14.49 19.82 0.47
C CYS A 167 -14.61 19.38 1.93
N ASP A 168 -15.21 20.22 2.77
CA ASP A 168 -15.61 19.92 4.15
C ASP A 168 -16.80 20.82 4.51
N LEU A 169 -17.63 20.41 5.47
CA LEU A 169 -18.77 21.19 5.93
C LEU A 169 -18.41 22.20 7.03
N ALA A 170 -17.25 22.04 7.67
CA ALA A 170 -16.83 22.85 8.80
C ALA A 170 -16.02 24.08 8.33
N PRO A 171 -16.49 25.33 8.57
CA PRO A 171 -15.82 26.53 8.06
C PRO A 171 -14.38 26.71 8.55
N ASP A 172 -14.08 26.29 9.78
CA ASP A 172 -12.75 26.31 10.38
C ASP A 172 -11.77 25.38 9.65
N ARG A 173 -12.22 24.18 9.26
CA ARG A 173 -11.43 23.25 8.44
C ARG A 173 -11.18 23.80 7.05
N LEU A 174 -12.16 24.45 6.43
CA LEU A 174 -11.97 25.10 5.13
C LEU A 174 -11.01 26.29 5.22
N GLN A 175 -11.06 27.06 6.31
CA GLN A 175 -10.08 28.11 6.56
C GLN A 175 -8.66 27.53 6.67
N ALA A 176 -8.48 26.45 7.43
CA ALA A 176 -7.20 25.75 7.52
C ALA A 176 -6.75 25.18 6.16
N ALA A 177 -7.67 24.64 5.36
CA ALA A 177 -7.38 24.15 4.00
C ALA A 177 -6.83 25.26 3.11
N ARG A 178 -7.45 26.45 3.11
CA ARG A 178 -6.97 27.62 2.34
C ARG A 178 -5.59 28.10 2.81
N GLN A 179 -5.28 27.97 4.09
CA GLN A 179 -3.96 28.32 4.63
C GLN A 179 -2.89 27.30 4.20
N HIS A 180 -3.20 26.01 4.30
CA HIS A 180 -2.26 24.93 3.94
C HIS A 180 -2.06 24.83 2.42
N PHE A 181 -3.10 25.10 1.63
CA PHE A 181 -3.10 24.97 0.17
C PHE A 181 -3.73 26.19 -0.51
N PRO A 182 -3.03 27.34 -0.59
CA PRO A 182 -3.61 28.60 -1.08
C PRO A 182 -4.09 28.60 -2.53
N ALA A 183 -3.56 27.69 -3.37
CA ALA A 183 -3.89 27.58 -4.78
C ALA A 183 -5.03 26.59 -5.07
N VAL A 184 -5.53 25.88 -4.06
CA VAL A 184 -6.50 24.78 -4.21
C VAL A 184 -7.92 25.31 -4.03
N THR A 185 -8.86 24.82 -4.85
CA THR A 185 -10.26 25.20 -4.72
C THR A 185 -10.86 24.58 -3.45
N VAL A 186 -11.51 25.39 -2.61
CA VAL A 186 -12.10 24.95 -1.34
C VAL A 186 -13.59 25.22 -1.35
N THR A 187 -14.41 24.20 -1.11
CA THR A 187 -15.89 24.26 -1.16
C THR A 187 -16.54 23.57 0.04
N GLU A 188 -17.83 23.87 0.26
CA GLU A 188 -18.73 23.14 1.17
C GLU A 188 -19.62 22.14 0.41
N SER A 189 -19.57 22.13 -0.92
CA SER A 189 -20.47 21.37 -1.78
C SER A 189 -19.77 20.16 -2.41
N ALA A 190 -20.18 18.97 -1.98
CA ALA A 190 -19.76 17.72 -2.64
C ALA A 190 -20.24 17.66 -4.11
N ASP A 191 -21.36 18.30 -4.44
CA ASP A 191 -21.88 18.35 -5.83
C ASP A 191 -21.00 19.20 -6.74
N GLU A 192 -20.41 20.30 -6.23
CA GLU A 192 -19.42 21.08 -6.99
C GLU A 192 -18.17 20.24 -7.26
N MET A 193 -17.72 19.44 -6.29
CA MET A 193 -16.59 18.52 -6.48
C MET A 193 -16.89 17.43 -7.51
N MET A 194 -18.10 16.86 -7.49
CA MET A 194 -18.55 15.87 -8.47
C MET A 194 -18.63 16.45 -9.89
N ALA A 195 -19.02 17.72 -10.02
CA ALA A 195 -19.13 18.40 -11.31
C ALA A 195 -17.80 18.93 -11.87
N ASN A 196 -16.75 19.03 -11.04
CA ASN A 196 -15.48 19.62 -11.45
C ASN A 196 -14.68 18.66 -12.36
N GLU A 197 -14.45 19.06 -13.62
CA GLU A 197 -13.69 18.27 -14.60
C GLU A 197 -12.20 18.14 -14.26
N ALA A 198 -11.64 19.04 -13.45
CA ALA A 198 -10.26 18.94 -12.98
C ALA A 198 -10.06 17.79 -11.97
N VAL A 199 -11.12 17.32 -11.30
CA VAL A 199 -11.04 16.22 -10.33
C VAL A 199 -11.28 14.89 -11.03
N ASP A 200 -10.27 14.02 -11.05
CA ASP A 200 -10.39 12.65 -11.57
C ASP A 200 -10.73 11.63 -10.46
N LEU A 201 -10.16 11.83 -9.27
CA LEU A 201 -10.25 10.92 -8.13
C LEU A 201 -10.59 11.69 -6.86
N VAL A 202 -11.50 11.15 -6.04
CA VAL A 202 -11.84 11.70 -4.72
C VAL A 202 -11.41 10.76 -3.62
N ILE A 203 -10.69 11.31 -2.63
CA ILE A 203 -10.37 10.65 -1.37
C ILE A 203 -11.43 11.04 -0.34
N ILE A 204 -12.22 10.07 0.12
CA ILE A 204 -13.25 10.24 1.15
C ILE A 204 -12.59 10.02 2.51
N ALA A 205 -12.52 11.07 3.31
CA ALA A 205 -12.01 11.09 4.70
C ALA A 205 -13.07 11.65 5.67
N THR A 206 -14.34 11.33 5.41
CA THR A 206 -15.49 11.63 6.28
C THR A 206 -15.66 10.55 7.36
N PRO A 207 -16.61 10.68 8.29
CA PRO A 207 -16.98 9.57 9.17
C PRO A 207 -17.49 8.33 8.38
N PRO A 208 -17.30 7.10 8.88
CA PRO A 208 -17.52 5.88 8.09
C PRO A 208 -18.97 5.61 7.66
N ASN A 209 -19.94 6.04 8.45
CA ASN A 209 -21.37 5.84 8.19
C ASN A 209 -21.90 6.50 6.91
N VAL A 210 -21.14 7.42 6.30
CA VAL A 210 -21.51 8.08 5.04
C VAL A 210 -20.65 7.63 3.85
N HIS A 211 -19.66 6.76 4.06
CA HIS A 211 -18.75 6.30 3.01
C HIS A 211 -19.49 5.71 1.81
N ALA A 212 -20.37 4.73 2.04
CA ALA A 212 -21.04 4.02 0.95
C ALA A 212 -21.92 4.94 0.09
N ALA A 213 -22.68 5.84 0.73
CA ALA A 213 -23.53 6.79 0.02
C ALA A 213 -22.72 7.81 -0.80
N LEU A 214 -21.60 8.31 -0.25
CA LEU A 214 -20.72 9.25 -0.95
C LEU A 214 -19.98 8.56 -2.11
N THR A 215 -19.46 7.36 -1.89
CA THR A 215 -18.81 6.57 -2.94
C THR A 215 -19.75 6.28 -4.10
N ALA A 216 -21.00 5.87 -3.83
CA ALA A 216 -21.97 5.60 -4.89
C ALA A 216 -22.24 6.85 -5.75
N ARG A 217 -22.35 8.03 -5.14
CA ARG A 217 -22.55 9.30 -5.85
C ARG A 217 -21.33 9.69 -6.69
N LEU A 218 -20.13 9.61 -6.12
CA LEU A 218 -18.86 9.94 -6.79
C LEU A 218 -18.61 9.04 -8.00
N LEU A 219 -18.81 7.73 -7.85
CA LEU A 219 -18.68 6.78 -8.97
C LEU A 219 -19.73 7.05 -10.05
N ALA A 220 -20.98 7.35 -9.67
CA ALA A 220 -22.02 7.70 -10.62
C ALA A 220 -21.75 9.02 -11.38
N SER A 221 -20.99 9.94 -10.78
CA SER A 221 -20.53 11.18 -11.45
C SER A 221 -19.23 11.00 -12.24
N GLY A 222 -18.73 9.77 -12.40
CA GLY A 222 -17.52 9.51 -13.21
C GLY A 222 -16.19 9.67 -12.46
N LYS A 223 -16.19 9.76 -11.12
CA LYS A 223 -14.98 9.96 -10.31
C LYS A 223 -14.45 8.64 -9.77
N HIS A 224 -13.15 8.43 -9.84
CA HIS A 224 -12.49 7.37 -9.09
C HIS A 224 -12.58 7.64 -7.59
N VAL A 225 -12.54 6.59 -6.76
CA VAL A 225 -12.69 6.74 -5.31
C VAL A 225 -11.58 6.02 -4.54
N VAL A 226 -10.95 6.74 -3.63
CA VAL A 226 -10.27 6.15 -2.47
C VAL A 226 -11.12 6.45 -1.26
N CYS A 227 -11.41 5.44 -0.45
CA CYS A 227 -12.21 5.60 0.76
C CYS A 227 -11.34 5.30 1.98
N GLU A 228 -11.40 6.15 3.01
CA GLU A 228 -10.79 5.85 4.29
C GLU A 228 -11.33 4.57 4.91
N LYS A 229 -10.53 3.96 5.78
CA LYS A 229 -10.95 2.80 6.54
C LYS A 229 -11.94 3.19 7.66
N PRO A 230 -12.86 2.29 8.04
CA PRO A 230 -13.26 1.09 7.31
C PRO A 230 -13.97 1.47 6.00
N LEU A 231 -13.91 0.60 5.00
CA LEU A 231 -14.52 0.86 3.69
C LEU A 231 -16.02 1.21 3.82
N ALA A 232 -16.73 0.52 4.71
CA ALA A 232 -18.09 0.83 5.14
C ALA A 232 -18.32 0.33 6.57
N VAL A 233 -19.50 0.59 7.15
CA VAL A 233 -19.86 0.08 8.50
C VAL A 233 -20.56 -1.28 8.45
N THR A 234 -20.87 -1.79 7.25
CA THR A 234 -21.40 -3.14 7.02
C THR A 234 -20.78 -3.78 5.77
N LEU A 235 -20.77 -5.11 5.71
CA LEU A 235 -20.33 -5.83 4.50
C LEU A 235 -21.22 -5.52 3.30
N ALA A 236 -22.55 -5.50 3.48
CA ALA A 236 -23.50 -5.23 2.40
C ALA A 236 -23.29 -3.87 1.73
N GLU A 237 -22.95 -2.84 2.51
CA GLU A 237 -22.58 -1.52 1.97
C GLU A 237 -21.27 -1.58 1.18
N ALA A 238 -20.25 -2.28 1.69
CA ALA A 238 -18.98 -2.46 0.98
C ALA A 238 -19.17 -3.22 -0.35
N GLU A 239 -20.03 -4.25 -0.37
CA GLU A 239 -20.40 -4.98 -1.59
C GLU A 239 -21.13 -4.07 -2.59
N ALA A 240 -22.03 -3.21 -2.11
CA ALA A 240 -22.70 -2.22 -2.95
C ALA A 240 -21.71 -1.21 -3.56
N MET A 241 -20.70 -0.79 -2.81
CA MET A 241 -19.62 0.08 -3.31
C MET A 241 -18.79 -0.63 -4.39
N GLN A 242 -18.40 -1.88 -4.17
CA GLN A 242 -17.68 -2.68 -5.16
C GLN A 242 -18.51 -2.87 -6.44
N ALA A 243 -19.80 -3.21 -6.31
CA ALA A 243 -20.70 -3.35 -7.45
C ALA A 243 -20.87 -2.04 -8.22
N ALA A 244 -20.94 -0.90 -7.53
CA ALA A 244 -20.97 0.42 -8.19
C ALA A 244 -19.68 0.70 -8.96
N ALA A 245 -18.51 0.39 -8.39
CA ALA A 245 -17.21 0.59 -9.05
C ALA A 245 -17.11 -0.25 -10.34
N GLN A 246 -17.54 -1.52 -10.28
CA GLN A 246 -17.62 -2.40 -11.44
C GLN A 246 -18.61 -1.90 -12.49
N LYS A 247 -19.81 -1.47 -12.06
CA LYS A 247 -20.86 -0.95 -12.95
C LYS A 247 -20.38 0.24 -13.79
N TYR A 248 -19.63 1.16 -13.19
CA TYR A 248 -19.14 2.36 -13.87
C TYR A 248 -17.75 2.20 -14.49
N GLY A 249 -17.07 1.05 -14.28
CA GLY A 249 -15.71 0.83 -14.78
C GLY A 249 -14.68 1.77 -14.13
N LEU A 250 -14.90 2.15 -12.87
CA LEU A 250 -14.07 3.12 -12.14
C LEU A 250 -13.35 2.45 -10.98
N HIS A 251 -12.18 2.99 -10.65
CA HIS A 251 -11.39 2.57 -9.50
C HIS A 251 -12.09 2.80 -8.15
N LEU A 252 -12.00 1.80 -7.27
CA LEU A 252 -12.32 1.88 -5.85
C LEU A 252 -11.24 1.17 -5.04
N SER A 253 -10.72 1.81 -4.00
CA SER A 253 -9.84 1.18 -3.01
C SER A 253 -10.02 1.76 -1.62
N CYS A 254 -9.69 0.97 -0.60
CA CYS A 254 -9.63 1.44 0.78
C CYS A 254 -8.22 1.95 1.12
N HIS A 255 -8.13 3.04 1.89
CA HIS A 255 -6.86 3.56 2.40
C HIS A 255 -6.40 2.80 3.65
N GLN A 256 -5.80 1.63 3.45
CA GLN A 256 -5.16 0.85 4.51
C GLN A 256 -3.74 1.35 4.80
N ASN A 257 -3.65 2.57 5.32
CA ASN A 257 -2.39 3.32 5.49
C ASN A 257 -1.34 2.61 6.36
N ARG A 258 -1.75 1.70 7.25
CA ARG A 258 -0.84 1.02 8.17
C ARG A 258 0.04 -0.03 7.49
N ARG A 259 -0.22 -0.39 6.22
CA ARG A 259 0.66 -1.25 5.39
C ARG A 259 2.04 -0.66 5.11
N TRP A 260 2.24 0.62 5.41
CA TRP A 260 3.52 1.30 5.28
C TRP A 260 4.20 1.57 6.63
N ASN A 261 3.62 1.07 7.74
CA ASN A 261 4.27 1.18 9.04
C ASN A 261 5.54 0.32 9.08
N SER A 262 6.56 0.82 9.78
CA SER A 262 7.86 0.15 9.84
C SER A 262 7.76 -1.25 10.45
N ASP A 263 6.98 -1.41 11.52
CA ASP A 263 6.77 -2.69 12.19
C ASP A 263 6.09 -3.73 11.29
N TYR A 264 5.07 -3.32 10.51
CA TYR A 264 4.49 -4.21 9.49
C TYR A 264 5.53 -4.66 8.47
N LEU A 265 6.30 -3.71 7.90
CA LEU A 265 7.29 -4.02 6.88
C LEU A 265 8.40 -4.94 7.43
N MET A 266 8.81 -4.75 8.68
CA MET A 266 9.77 -5.61 9.38
C MET A 266 9.22 -7.02 9.59
N ILE A 267 7.97 -7.16 10.03
CA ILE A 267 7.32 -8.46 10.22
C ILE A 267 7.16 -9.16 8.87
N LYS A 268 6.67 -8.45 7.84
CA LYS A 268 6.52 -8.99 6.49
C LYS A 268 7.85 -9.49 5.91
N GLN A 269 8.92 -8.71 6.09
CA GLN A 269 10.25 -9.13 5.66
C GLN A 269 10.74 -10.36 6.45
N ALA A 270 10.54 -10.39 7.78
CA ALA A 270 10.93 -11.54 8.60
C ALA A 270 10.24 -12.84 8.19
N LEU A 271 8.97 -12.76 7.78
CA LEU A 271 8.23 -13.89 7.24
C LEU A 271 8.73 -14.29 5.86
N ALA A 272 8.98 -13.32 4.96
CA ALA A 272 9.53 -13.56 3.64
C ALA A 272 10.94 -14.20 3.67
N ASP A 273 11.77 -13.80 4.63
CA ASP A 273 13.10 -14.36 4.89
C ASP A 273 13.05 -15.74 5.58
N GLY A 274 11.85 -16.26 5.87
CA GLY A 274 11.66 -17.55 6.52
C GLY A 274 12.15 -17.60 7.96
N LEU A 275 12.25 -16.47 8.67
CA LEU A 275 12.87 -16.43 10.00
C LEU A 275 12.09 -17.21 11.07
N LEU A 276 10.81 -17.47 10.84
CA LEU A 276 9.93 -18.21 11.74
C LEU A 276 9.62 -19.65 11.25
N GLY A 277 10.14 -20.08 10.09
CA GLY A 277 9.68 -21.30 9.45
C GLY A 277 8.24 -21.14 8.96
N GLN A 278 7.35 -22.08 9.31
CA GLN A 278 5.91 -21.98 9.02
C GLN A 278 5.19 -21.30 10.20
N PRO A 279 4.67 -20.07 10.05
CA PRO A 279 3.89 -19.40 11.08
C PRO A 279 2.56 -20.11 11.29
N PHE A 280 2.13 -20.27 12.54
CA PHE A 280 0.85 -20.91 12.88
C PHE A 280 0.05 -20.18 13.97
N TYR A 281 0.64 -19.17 14.61
CA TYR A 281 -0.05 -18.32 15.58
C TYR A 281 0.38 -16.87 15.44
N LEU A 282 -0.60 -15.95 15.38
CA LEU A 282 -0.38 -14.51 15.36
C LEU A 282 -1.33 -13.81 16.32
N GLU A 283 -0.78 -13.06 17.27
CA GLU A 283 -1.54 -12.24 18.21
C GLU A 283 -1.13 -10.78 18.08
N THR A 284 -2.12 -9.90 18.13
CA THR A 284 -1.90 -8.45 18.24
C THR A 284 -2.85 -7.80 19.22
N PHE A 285 -2.34 -6.73 19.83
CA PHE A 285 -3.04 -5.95 20.82
C PHE A 285 -2.95 -4.47 20.45
N VAL A 286 -4.02 -3.72 20.72
CA VAL A 286 -4.05 -2.26 20.69
C VAL A 286 -4.82 -1.73 21.89
N GLY A 287 -4.40 -0.58 22.39
CA GLY A 287 -5.04 0.12 23.50
C GLY A 287 -4.15 0.21 24.73
N GLY A 288 -4.76 0.45 25.88
CA GLY A 288 -4.10 0.76 27.14
C GLY A 288 -5.15 1.04 28.20
N TYR A 289 -4.86 1.95 29.12
CA TYR A 289 -5.85 2.44 30.08
C TYR A 289 -6.13 3.92 29.82
N GLY A 290 -7.34 4.23 29.39
CA GLY A 290 -7.75 5.61 29.12
C GLY A 290 -9.23 5.70 28.77
N HIS A 291 -9.85 6.83 29.11
CA HIS A 291 -11.22 7.12 28.66
C HIS A 291 -11.20 7.37 27.14
N PRO A 292 -12.03 6.69 26.34
CA PRO A 292 -12.08 6.89 24.89
C PRO A 292 -12.50 8.30 24.51
N CYS A 293 -12.13 8.78 23.32
CA CYS A 293 -12.37 10.17 22.96
C CYS A 293 -13.88 10.51 22.90
N GLY A 294 -14.24 11.76 23.23
CA GLY A 294 -15.60 12.28 23.12
C GLY A 294 -15.99 12.67 21.69
N PHE A 295 -15.73 11.80 20.70
CA PHE A 295 -16.01 12.06 19.29
C PHE A 295 -16.66 10.84 18.61
N TRP A 296 -16.94 10.93 17.30
CA TRP A 296 -17.69 9.88 16.58
C TRP A 296 -17.02 8.50 16.62
N HIS A 297 -15.70 8.42 16.84
CA HIS A 297 -14.97 7.17 17.02
C HIS A 297 -15.59 6.30 18.12
N SER A 298 -16.07 6.92 19.21
CA SER A 298 -16.69 6.25 20.36
C SER A 298 -18.21 6.01 20.21
N HIS A 299 -18.77 6.35 19.04
CA HIS A 299 -20.17 6.19 18.70
C HIS A 299 -20.35 5.08 17.65
N ALA A 300 -20.64 3.86 18.09
CA ALA A 300 -20.72 2.65 17.27
C ALA A 300 -21.65 2.77 16.04
N PRO A 301 -22.82 3.43 16.09
CA PRO A 301 -23.63 3.67 14.90
C PRO A 301 -22.93 4.50 13.81
N VAL A 302 -21.89 5.26 14.16
CA VAL A 302 -21.09 6.06 13.21
C VAL A 302 -19.79 5.36 12.84
N SER A 303 -19.06 4.80 13.82
CA SER A 303 -17.74 4.19 13.62
C SER A 303 -17.79 2.72 13.18
N GLY A 304 -18.93 2.03 13.36
CA GLY A 304 -19.03 0.57 13.35
C GLY A 304 -18.55 -0.08 14.65
N GLY A 305 -18.15 0.72 15.64
CA GLY A 305 -17.54 0.28 16.89
C GLY A 305 -16.06 -0.07 16.73
N THR A 306 -15.43 -0.43 17.85
CA THR A 306 -14.02 -0.82 17.93
C THR A 306 -13.62 -1.88 16.88
N THR A 307 -14.53 -2.80 16.56
CA THR A 307 -14.35 -3.84 15.56
C THR A 307 -13.95 -3.23 14.23
N PHE A 308 -14.69 -2.23 13.76
CA PHE A 308 -14.47 -1.63 12.45
C PHE A 308 -13.43 -0.50 12.51
N ASP A 309 -13.38 0.27 13.58
CA ASP A 309 -12.43 1.38 13.68
C ASP A 309 -10.98 0.90 13.80
N TRP A 310 -10.70 0.03 14.78
CA TRP A 310 -9.36 -0.53 15.00
C TRP A 310 -9.16 -1.88 14.32
N GLY A 311 -10.16 -2.75 14.35
CA GLY A 311 -10.03 -4.07 13.74
C GLY A 311 -9.81 -4.02 12.23
N ALA A 312 -10.32 -3.00 11.50
CA ALA A 312 -10.04 -2.86 10.07
C ALA A 312 -8.55 -2.72 9.73
N HIS A 313 -7.74 -2.18 10.65
CA HIS A 313 -6.28 -2.12 10.50
C HIS A 313 -5.60 -3.46 10.81
N TYR A 314 -5.93 -4.03 11.96
CA TYR A 314 -5.19 -5.19 12.48
C TYR A 314 -5.62 -6.50 11.82
N LEU A 315 -6.90 -6.65 11.47
CA LEU A 315 -7.38 -7.79 10.68
C LEU A 315 -6.84 -7.72 9.24
N ASP A 316 -6.69 -6.52 8.66
CA ASP A 316 -5.99 -6.34 7.38
C ASP A 316 -4.57 -6.93 7.44
N TRP A 317 -3.79 -6.59 8.47
CA TRP A 317 -2.45 -7.16 8.65
C TRP A 317 -2.50 -8.67 8.85
N MET A 318 -3.40 -9.18 9.70
CA MET A 318 -3.53 -10.61 9.96
C MET A 318 -3.76 -11.42 8.69
N LEU A 319 -4.70 -10.99 7.85
CA LEU A 319 -5.10 -11.71 6.64
C LEU A 319 -4.00 -11.76 5.57
N ASP A 320 -3.02 -10.86 5.62
CA ASP A 320 -1.87 -10.84 4.69
C ASP A 320 -0.60 -11.45 5.29
N LEU A 321 -0.37 -11.29 6.60
CA LEU A 321 0.80 -11.86 7.27
C LEU A 321 0.61 -13.36 7.56
N LEU A 322 -0.63 -13.81 7.74
CA LEU A 322 -1.00 -15.22 7.89
C LEU A 322 -2.02 -15.60 6.82
N PRO A 323 -1.58 -15.78 5.56
CA PRO A 323 -2.49 -16.10 4.47
C PRO A 323 -3.04 -17.52 4.63
N GLY A 324 -4.34 -17.68 4.40
CA GLY A 324 -5.01 -18.97 4.43
C GLY A 324 -6.53 -18.81 4.35
N GLU A 325 -7.23 -19.94 4.23
CA GLU A 325 -8.69 -19.98 4.29
C GLU A 325 -9.13 -19.88 5.76
N ILE A 326 -9.88 -18.82 6.09
CA ILE A 326 -10.45 -18.64 7.42
C ILE A 326 -11.77 -19.41 7.46
N THR A 327 -11.88 -20.36 8.40
CA THR A 327 -13.06 -21.21 8.58
C THR A 327 -13.95 -20.73 9.73
N GLY A 328 -13.41 -19.92 10.64
CA GLY A 328 -14.11 -19.57 11.87
C GLY A 328 -13.70 -18.24 12.48
N VAL A 329 -14.70 -17.49 12.95
CA VAL A 329 -14.52 -16.23 13.69
C VAL A 329 -15.27 -16.27 15.01
N ILE A 330 -14.59 -15.94 16.10
CA ILE A 330 -15.16 -15.77 17.44
C ILE A 330 -14.87 -14.35 17.91
N CYS A 331 -15.88 -13.62 18.38
CA CYS A 331 -15.70 -12.29 18.95
C CYS A 331 -16.41 -12.14 20.30
N THR A 332 -15.71 -11.59 21.28
CA THR A 332 -16.27 -11.28 22.60
C THR A 332 -16.08 -9.79 22.93
N ARG A 333 -17.11 -9.17 23.52
CA ARG A 333 -17.12 -7.76 23.92
C ARG A 333 -17.40 -7.62 25.41
N GLN A 334 -16.84 -6.58 26.02
CA GLN A 334 -17.02 -6.26 27.44
C GLN A 334 -17.19 -4.76 27.61
N ASN A 335 -18.23 -4.36 28.37
CA ASN A 335 -18.52 -2.98 28.78
C ASN A 335 -18.59 -2.97 30.31
N ARG A 336 -17.56 -2.42 30.95
CA ARG A 336 -17.30 -2.51 32.39
C ARG A 336 -17.13 -1.16 33.07
N LEU A 337 -16.71 -0.11 32.36
CA LEU A 337 -16.36 1.18 32.95
C LEU A 337 -16.92 2.37 32.16
N TRP A 338 -16.70 2.43 30.84
CA TRP A 338 -17.04 3.62 30.04
C TRP A 338 -18.47 3.51 29.50
N HIS A 339 -19.44 3.81 30.37
CA HIS A 339 -20.87 3.68 30.06
C HIS A 339 -21.49 4.90 29.34
N ASP A 340 -20.73 5.99 29.21
CA ASP A 340 -21.14 7.21 28.50
C ASP A 340 -20.97 7.11 26.97
N ILE A 341 -20.27 6.09 26.49
CA ILE A 341 -20.05 5.80 25.07
C ILE A 341 -20.76 4.51 24.65
N THR A 342 -20.75 4.22 23.34
CA THR A 342 -21.42 3.03 22.78
C THR A 342 -20.46 1.94 22.29
N ASN A 343 -19.17 2.25 22.16
CA ASN A 343 -18.14 1.26 21.84
C ASN A 343 -17.88 0.33 23.01
N ALA A 344 -17.28 -0.83 22.71
CA ALA A 344 -16.88 -1.77 23.73
C ALA A 344 -15.56 -1.37 24.39
N ASP A 345 -15.51 -1.40 25.73
CA ASP A 345 -14.28 -1.14 26.50
C ASP A 345 -13.17 -2.12 26.13
N ARG A 346 -13.57 -3.38 25.88
CA ARG A 346 -12.67 -4.44 25.45
C ARG A 346 -13.34 -5.33 24.43
N GLU A 347 -12.59 -5.65 23.40
CA GLU A 347 -13.00 -6.57 22.35
C GLU A 347 -11.85 -7.54 22.01
N ARG A 348 -12.21 -8.80 21.76
CA ARG A 348 -11.29 -9.85 21.35
C ARG A 348 -11.89 -10.64 20.20
N ILE A 349 -11.20 -10.64 19.06
CA ILE A 349 -11.57 -11.36 17.83
C ILE A 349 -10.54 -12.47 17.61
N GLN A 350 -11.00 -13.69 17.42
CA GLN A 350 -10.18 -14.86 17.12
C GLN A 350 -10.55 -15.42 15.74
N LEU A 351 -9.53 -15.75 14.96
CA LEU A 351 -9.64 -16.35 13.64
C LEU A 351 -9.10 -17.78 13.69
N ARG A 352 -9.80 -18.71 13.05
CA ARG A 352 -9.34 -20.08 12.82
C ARG A 352 -9.20 -20.33 11.34
N TYR A 353 -8.08 -20.92 10.95
CA TYR A 353 -7.78 -21.27 9.57
C TYR A 353 -8.01 -22.76 9.30
N ALA A 354 -8.20 -23.12 8.04
CA ALA A 354 -8.43 -24.50 7.60
C ALA A 354 -7.25 -25.43 7.92
N ASP A 355 -6.02 -24.90 7.95
CA ASP A 355 -4.79 -25.63 8.29
C ASP A 355 -4.56 -25.79 9.80
N GLY A 356 -5.47 -25.25 10.63
CA GLY A 356 -5.39 -25.27 12.09
C GLY A 356 -4.57 -24.13 12.70
N SER A 357 -4.01 -23.22 11.90
CA SER A 357 -3.42 -21.99 12.42
C SER A 357 -4.49 -21.07 13.03
N GLU A 358 -4.06 -20.17 13.92
CA GLU A 358 -4.94 -19.25 14.63
C GLU A 358 -4.38 -17.81 14.63
N ALA A 359 -5.28 -16.83 14.63
CA ALA A 359 -4.90 -15.43 14.87
C ALA A 359 -5.85 -14.75 15.85
N GLU A 360 -5.34 -13.78 16.62
CA GLU A 360 -6.11 -13.08 17.64
C GLU A 360 -5.82 -11.58 17.68
N PHE A 361 -6.88 -10.77 17.53
CA PHE A 361 -6.85 -9.33 17.73
C PHE A 361 -7.56 -8.97 19.04
N THR A 362 -6.90 -8.17 19.89
CA THR A 362 -7.52 -7.59 21.08
C THR A 362 -7.40 -6.07 21.07
N HIS A 363 -8.53 -5.39 21.30
CA HIS A 363 -8.56 -3.99 21.70
C HIS A 363 -8.99 -3.87 23.16
N SER A 364 -8.37 -2.97 23.93
CA SER A 364 -8.82 -2.68 25.30
C SER A 364 -8.46 -1.27 25.75
N ASP A 365 -9.45 -0.53 26.25
CA ASP A 365 -9.28 0.77 26.93
C ASP A 365 -9.15 0.65 28.45
N LEU A 366 -9.18 -0.58 28.97
CA LEU A 366 -9.05 -0.92 30.39
C LEU A 366 -7.73 -1.63 30.75
N ALA A 367 -6.80 -1.71 29.81
CA ALA A 367 -5.53 -2.42 30.00
C ALA A 367 -4.49 -1.51 30.67
N PHE A 368 -4.44 -1.51 32.00
CA PHE A 368 -3.38 -0.83 32.77
C PHE A 368 -1.97 -1.32 32.40
N ILE A 369 -1.84 -2.61 32.09
CA ILE A 369 -0.63 -3.20 31.54
C ILE A 369 -0.99 -3.72 30.15
N PRO A 370 -0.48 -3.10 29.08
CA PRO A 370 -0.77 -3.55 27.73
C PRO A 370 -0.06 -4.89 27.45
N LYS A 371 -0.67 -5.71 26.59
CA LYS A 371 0.04 -6.84 25.97
C LYS A 371 1.10 -6.30 24.99
N PRO A 372 2.09 -7.12 24.58
CA PRO A 372 2.94 -6.79 23.43
C PRO A 372 2.08 -6.45 22.22
N LYS A 373 2.54 -5.52 21.38
CA LYS A 373 1.84 -5.13 20.15
C LYS A 373 1.70 -6.31 19.19
N TRP A 374 2.75 -7.11 19.07
CA TRP A 374 2.79 -8.29 18.20
C TRP A 374 3.42 -9.47 18.91
N TYR A 375 2.84 -10.65 18.72
CA TYR A 375 3.42 -11.92 19.12
C TYR A 375 3.11 -12.98 18.05
N LEU A 376 4.14 -13.47 17.36
CA LEU A 376 4.01 -14.45 16.29
C LEU A 376 4.84 -15.68 16.61
N VAL A 377 4.32 -16.86 16.29
CA VAL A 377 5.00 -18.14 16.48
C VAL A 377 4.95 -18.94 15.19
N GLY A 378 6.11 -19.50 14.82
CA GLY A 378 6.24 -20.48 13.76
C GLY A 378 7.09 -21.68 14.16
N THR A 379 7.25 -22.62 13.25
CA THR A 379 7.94 -23.90 13.51
C THR A 379 9.43 -23.76 13.87
N GLU A 380 10.07 -22.66 13.46
CA GLU A 380 11.52 -22.46 13.63
C GLU A 380 11.90 -21.22 14.46
N GLY A 381 10.91 -20.40 14.83
CA GLY A 381 11.15 -19.18 15.59
C GLY A 381 9.89 -18.48 16.06
N ALA A 382 10.08 -17.43 16.86
CA ALA A 382 9.03 -16.54 17.32
C ALA A 382 9.46 -15.09 17.19
N LEU A 383 8.50 -14.21 16.97
CA LEU A 383 8.68 -12.78 16.86
C LEU A 383 7.87 -12.07 17.94
N LEU A 384 8.49 -11.09 18.58
CA LEU A 384 7.88 -10.23 19.60
C LEU A 384 8.02 -8.77 19.17
N GLY A 385 6.89 -8.07 19.05
CA GLY A 385 6.84 -6.63 18.84
C GLY A 385 6.43 -5.93 20.13
N GLN A 386 7.37 -5.22 20.75
CA GLN A 386 7.11 -4.41 21.95
C GLN A 386 6.73 -2.99 21.55
N TRP A 387 5.77 -2.38 22.25
CA TRP A 387 5.39 -0.98 22.02
C TRP A 387 6.59 -0.07 22.19
N ARG A 388 6.86 0.75 21.17
CA ARG A 388 7.91 1.75 21.25
C ARG A 388 7.34 3.06 21.72
N GLN A 389 7.76 3.52 22.89
CA GLN A 389 7.40 4.86 23.35
C GLN A 389 8.09 5.92 22.51
N VAL A 390 7.28 6.83 21.96
CA VAL A 390 7.75 7.98 21.19
C VAL A 390 7.10 9.22 21.79
N ASP A 391 7.95 10.10 22.30
CA ASP A 391 7.57 11.43 22.75
C ASP A 391 7.91 12.44 21.65
N SER A 392 7.04 13.42 21.42
CA SER A 392 7.39 14.57 20.58
C SER A 392 7.38 15.85 21.41
N TYR A 393 8.19 16.83 20.99
CA TYR A 393 8.35 18.08 21.70
C TYR A 393 8.18 19.24 20.73
N THR A 394 7.43 20.26 21.13
CA THR A 394 7.40 21.56 20.45
C THR A 394 8.04 22.60 21.33
N ILE A 395 8.68 23.60 20.71
CA ILE A 395 9.22 24.73 21.46
C ILE A 395 8.04 25.50 22.06
N ASP A 396 8.11 25.75 23.37
CA ASP A 396 7.15 26.57 24.10
C ASP A 396 7.90 27.78 24.67
N PRO A 397 7.47 29.02 24.40
CA PRO A 397 8.21 30.22 24.81
C PRO A 397 8.22 30.45 26.34
N LEU A 398 7.32 29.81 27.08
CA LEU A 398 7.21 29.94 28.54
C LEU A 398 7.89 28.77 29.27
N HIS A 399 7.79 27.56 28.71
CA HIS A 399 8.25 26.31 29.31
C HIS A 399 9.47 25.69 28.62
N TYR A 400 10.06 26.40 27.64
CA TYR A 400 11.08 25.95 26.68
C TYR A 400 10.61 24.84 25.74
N TYR A 401 9.97 23.80 26.27
CA TYR A 401 9.39 22.70 25.49
C TYR A 401 8.03 22.27 26.06
N GLN A 402 7.09 21.99 25.18
CA GLN A 402 5.87 21.25 25.49
C GLN A 402 6.04 19.81 25.00
N LYS A 403 5.92 18.84 25.91
CA LYS A 403 5.87 17.42 25.57
C LYS A 403 4.47 17.07 25.05
N HIS A 404 4.41 16.40 23.92
CA HIS A 404 3.20 15.81 23.35
C HIS A 404 3.35 14.29 23.39
N GLU A 405 2.48 13.65 24.15
CA GLU A 405 2.38 12.19 24.17
C GLU A 405 1.66 11.73 22.91
N ILE A 406 2.30 10.84 22.15
CA ILE A 406 1.65 10.18 21.03
C ILE A 406 0.75 9.08 21.62
N PRO A 407 -0.53 8.96 21.21
CA PRO A 407 -1.39 7.89 21.70
C PRO A 407 -0.75 6.52 21.47
N ALA A 408 -0.86 5.62 22.44
CA ALA A 408 -0.24 4.29 22.35
C ALA A 408 -0.66 3.54 21.06
N SER A 409 -1.89 3.71 20.61
CA SER A 409 -2.42 3.11 19.39
C SER A 409 -1.77 3.60 18.08
N GLU A 410 -1.07 4.74 18.12
CA GLU A 410 -0.31 5.33 17.01
C GLU A 410 1.19 5.00 17.06
N MET A 411 1.65 4.33 18.12
CA MET A 411 3.06 3.97 18.28
C MET A 411 3.47 2.77 17.43
N GLY A 412 4.71 2.77 16.94
CA GLY A 412 5.34 1.61 16.30
C GLY A 412 5.75 0.54 17.30
N ALA A 413 6.45 -0.49 16.83
CA ALA A 413 7.00 -1.53 17.70
C ALA A 413 8.48 -1.81 17.43
N ASP A 414 9.21 -2.11 18.50
CA ASP A 414 10.53 -2.74 18.42
C ASP A 414 10.37 -4.23 18.19
N ILE A 415 10.86 -4.72 17.04
CA ILE A 415 10.68 -6.10 16.62
C ILE A 415 11.91 -6.93 16.96
N THR A 416 11.70 -7.98 17.74
CA THR A 416 12.71 -8.95 18.13
C THR A 416 12.32 -10.34 17.61
N VAL A 417 13.26 -11.06 17.02
CA VAL A 417 13.07 -12.45 16.56
C VAL A 417 13.97 -13.38 17.35
N ARG A 418 13.41 -14.47 17.87
CA ARG A 418 14.14 -15.56 18.51
C ARG A 418 14.01 -16.81 17.65
N ARG A 419 15.12 -17.34 17.15
CA ARG A 419 15.16 -18.48 16.21
C ARG A 419 16.35 -19.41 16.47
N ARG A 420 16.37 -20.57 15.80
CA ARG A 420 17.53 -21.47 15.80
C ARG A 420 18.50 -21.13 14.67
N ASP A 421 19.80 -21.29 14.94
CA ASP A 421 20.84 -21.30 13.91
C ASP A 421 20.96 -22.68 13.25
N SER A 422 21.83 -22.79 12.23
CA SER A 422 22.08 -24.07 11.53
C SER A 422 22.73 -25.15 12.40
N ARG A 423 23.18 -24.80 13.61
CA ARG A 423 23.77 -25.72 14.61
C ARG A 423 22.80 -26.10 15.71
N GLY A 424 21.55 -25.59 15.67
CA GLY A 424 20.51 -25.86 16.64
C GLY A 424 20.51 -24.95 17.87
N ASN A 425 21.42 -23.96 17.97
CA ASN A 425 21.43 -23.02 19.09
C ASN A 425 20.35 -21.96 18.90
N THR A 426 19.64 -21.60 19.98
CA THR A 426 18.70 -20.48 19.93
C THR A 426 19.42 -19.16 20.16
N PHE A 427 19.12 -18.16 19.35
CA PHE A 427 19.59 -16.79 19.55
C PHE A 427 18.45 -15.79 19.30
N THR A 428 18.67 -14.56 19.75
CA THR A 428 17.73 -13.45 19.63
C THR A 428 18.37 -12.32 18.86
N GLN A 429 17.64 -11.71 17.93
CA GLN A 429 18.07 -10.54 17.19
C GLN A 429 16.96 -9.48 17.13
N THR A 430 17.33 -8.22 17.25
CA THR A 430 16.44 -7.09 16.95
C THR A 430 16.53 -6.78 15.47
N LEU A 431 15.38 -6.64 14.81
CA LEU A 431 15.36 -6.30 13.38
C LEU A 431 15.59 -4.80 13.20
N PRO A 432 16.36 -4.37 12.18
CA PRO A 432 16.53 -2.97 11.86
C PRO A 432 15.28 -2.38 11.22
N GLU A 433 15.01 -1.10 11.47
CA GLU A 433 13.91 -0.39 10.80
C GLU A 433 14.21 -0.16 9.32
N PRO A 434 13.24 -0.37 8.43
CA PRO A 434 13.37 0.02 7.03
C PRO A 434 13.38 1.54 6.88
N ALA A 435 14.01 2.01 5.79
CA ALA A 435 13.97 3.41 5.43
C ALA A 435 12.52 3.88 5.20
N ARG A 436 12.14 4.98 5.86
CA ARG A 436 10.80 5.56 5.72
C ARG A 436 10.61 6.17 4.34
N ARG A 437 9.45 5.91 3.74
CA ARG A 437 9.02 6.55 2.49
C ARG A 437 7.79 7.39 2.77
N SER A 438 7.93 8.71 2.66
CA SER A 438 6.81 9.63 2.80
C SER A 438 5.77 9.36 1.71
N TYR A 439 4.49 9.37 2.09
CA TYR A 439 3.35 9.28 1.18
C TYR A 439 3.36 8.05 0.25
N ALA A 440 3.91 6.91 0.71
CA ALA A 440 4.05 5.70 -0.09
C ALA A 440 2.71 5.15 -0.65
N PHE A 441 1.60 5.35 0.05
CA PHE A 441 0.25 5.08 -0.47
C PHE A 441 -0.04 5.87 -1.75
N HIS A 442 0.16 7.19 -1.72
CA HIS A 442 -0.11 8.07 -2.86
C HIS A 442 0.78 7.73 -4.06
N ALA A 443 2.06 7.40 -3.80
CA ALA A 443 2.97 6.93 -4.84
C ALA A 443 2.48 5.63 -5.49
N ASN A 444 2.02 4.66 -4.69
CA ASN A 444 1.47 3.41 -5.21
C ASN A 444 0.13 3.61 -5.94
N LEU A 445 -0.73 4.51 -5.47
CA LEU A 445 -1.96 4.90 -6.16
C LEU A 445 -1.67 5.51 -7.54
N ALA A 446 -0.68 6.41 -7.62
CA ALA A 446 -0.25 7.01 -8.87
C ALA A 446 0.36 5.98 -9.82
N ASP A 447 1.20 5.07 -9.32
CA ASP A 447 1.74 3.95 -10.09
C ASP A 447 0.62 3.03 -10.62
N HIS A 448 -0.41 2.78 -9.81
CA HIS A 448 -1.54 1.94 -10.22
C HIS A 448 -2.36 2.59 -11.35
N LEU A 449 -2.81 3.83 -11.15
CA LEU A 449 -3.75 4.46 -12.09
C LEU A 449 -3.08 4.98 -13.36
N LEU A 450 -1.81 5.40 -13.29
CA LEU A 450 -1.10 5.97 -14.44
C LEU A 450 -0.23 4.94 -15.16
N LEU A 451 0.31 3.95 -14.44
CA LEU A 451 1.28 2.99 -14.98
C LEU A 451 0.81 1.54 -14.88
N GLY A 452 -0.41 1.31 -14.40
CA GLY A 452 -1.05 0.00 -14.31
C GLY A 452 -0.49 -0.91 -13.23
N GLU A 453 0.43 -0.46 -12.38
CA GLU A 453 1.05 -1.35 -11.39
C GLU A 453 0.02 -1.91 -10.41
N PRO A 454 0.26 -3.09 -9.81
CA PRO A 454 -0.61 -3.61 -8.76
C PRO A 454 -0.71 -2.64 -7.57
N LEU A 455 -1.92 -2.49 -7.04
CA LEU A 455 -2.13 -1.79 -5.79
C LEU A 455 -1.62 -2.66 -4.64
N THR A 456 -0.98 -2.05 -3.63
CA THR A 456 -0.44 -2.75 -2.45
C THR A 456 -1.54 -3.45 -1.67
N VAL A 457 -2.72 -2.83 -1.61
CA VAL A 457 -3.91 -3.41 -0.99
C VAL A 457 -5.03 -3.44 -2.02
N PRO A 458 -5.14 -4.56 -2.75
CA PRO A 458 -6.25 -4.80 -3.66
C PRO A 458 -7.63 -4.72 -2.96
N LEU A 459 -8.68 -4.37 -3.72
CA LEU A 459 -10.03 -4.22 -3.18
C LEU A 459 -10.62 -5.55 -2.69
N ASP A 460 -10.34 -6.65 -3.37
CA ASP A 460 -10.71 -8.01 -2.97
C ASP A 460 -10.15 -8.36 -1.58
N HIS A 461 -8.88 -8.02 -1.29
CA HIS A 461 -8.33 -8.16 0.06
C HIS A 461 -9.12 -7.36 1.09
N THR A 462 -9.48 -6.11 0.77
CA THR A 462 -10.32 -5.29 1.65
C THR A 462 -11.70 -5.92 1.87
N MET A 463 -12.32 -6.51 0.84
CA MET A 463 -13.60 -7.20 0.97
C MET A 463 -13.50 -8.42 1.89
N ARG A 464 -12.38 -9.16 1.84
CA ARG A 464 -12.12 -10.26 2.79
C ARG A 464 -12.06 -9.75 4.23
N VAL A 465 -11.38 -8.61 4.47
CA VAL A 465 -11.37 -7.95 5.79
C VAL A 465 -12.78 -7.55 6.23
N MET A 466 -13.58 -6.95 5.35
CA MET A 466 -14.96 -6.57 5.64
C MET A 466 -15.83 -7.78 6.04
N ALA A 467 -15.62 -8.92 5.39
CA ALA A 467 -16.37 -10.14 5.71
C ALA A 467 -15.97 -10.72 7.08
N VAL A 468 -14.68 -10.65 7.45
CA VAL A 468 -14.23 -11.03 8.79
C VAL A 468 -14.77 -10.08 9.86
N LEU A 469 -14.78 -8.77 9.60
CA LEU A 469 -15.35 -7.77 10.51
C LEU A 469 -16.84 -8.00 10.77
N GLU A 470 -17.59 -8.31 9.71
CA GLU A 470 -19.01 -8.63 9.79
C GLU A 470 -19.26 -9.93 10.57
N ALA A 471 -18.48 -10.99 10.31
CA ALA A 471 -18.53 -12.23 11.08
C ALA A 471 -18.21 -12.01 12.56
N ALA A 472 -17.24 -11.15 12.87
CA ALA A 472 -16.92 -10.78 14.26
C ALA A 472 -18.09 -10.04 14.93
N ARG A 473 -18.75 -9.10 14.22
CA ARG A 473 -19.93 -8.41 14.71
C ARG A 473 -21.08 -9.38 15.02
N GLN A 474 -21.33 -10.35 14.13
CA GLN A 474 -22.35 -11.39 14.31
C GLN A 474 -22.02 -12.31 15.48
N SER A 475 -20.76 -12.75 15.60
CA SER A 475 -20.29 -13.57 16.72
C SER A 475 -20.53 -12.87 18.06
N ALA A 476 -20.17 -11.59 18.16
CA ALA A 476 -20.35 -10.81 19.38
C ALA A 476 -21.83 -10.65 19.74
N ALA A 477 -22.70 -10.39 18.75
CA ALA A 477 -24.15 -10.30 18.96
C ALA A 477 -24.76 -11.64 19.42
N ALA A 478 -24.18 -12.76 19.00
CA ALA A 478 -24.55 -14.11 19.42
C ALA A 478 -23.87 -14.57 20.73
N GLY A 479 -23.27 -13.66 21.50
CA GLY A 479 -22.63 -13.98 22.78
C GLY A 479 -21.27 -14.69 22.66
N GLY A 480 -20.57 -14.50 21.54
CA GLY A 480 -19.25 -15.10 21.28
C GLY A 480 -19.32 -16.50 20.69
N GLN A 481 -20.42 -16.85 20.01
CA GLN A 481 -20.52 -18.11 19.27
C GLN A 481 -19.71 -18.05 17.98
N LEU A 482 -19.10 -19.19 17.64
CA LEU A 482 -18.33 -19.37 16.40
C LEU A 482 -19.20 -19.08 15.18
N GLN A 483 -18.80 -18.11 14.36
CA GLN A 483 -19.35 -17.89 13.03
C GLN A 483 -18.49 -18.61 12.01
N GLN A 484 -19.12 -19.46 11.21
CA GLN A 484 -18.45 -20.09 10.06
C GLN A 484 -18.34 -19.06 8.94
N VAL A 485 -17.17 -19.00 8.32
CA VAL A 485 -16.92 -18.14 7.18
C VAL A 485 -16.12 -18.92 6.15
N SER A 486 -16.27 -18.56 4.87
CA SER A 486 -15.49 -19.09 3.77
C SER A 486 -15.08 -17.90 2.92
N ILE A 487 -13.87 -17.39 3.17
CA ILE A 487 -13.36 -16.09 2.68
C ILE A 487 -11.91 -16.20 2.20
#